data_AF-A0A3P1VKB1-F1
#
_entry.id   AF-A0A3P1VKB1-F1
#
_cell.length_a   1.000
_cell.length_b   1.000
_cell.length_c   1.000
_cell.angle_alpha   90.00
_cell.angle_beta   90.00
_cell.angle_gamma   90.00
#
_symmetry.space_group_name_H-M   'P 1'
#
loop_
_entity.id
_entity.type
_entity.pdbx_description
1 polymer ?
#
loop_
_entity_poly.entity_id
_entity_poly.type
_entity_poly.pdbx_seq_one_letter_code
_entity_poly.pdbx_strand_id
1 'polypeptide(L)'
;FSEVIPDPASIGTRVTKTASGIDQIDIASPNRNGTSYNSLKELQVSEQGLILNNNKHVVVNTHIAGLVVRNRNLDNGITANLIITEVTGKNKSNING
;
A
#
# COMPACT_ATOMS: atom_id res chain seq x y z
N PHE A 1 8.41 -12.41 10.38
CA PHE A 1 7.95 -12.73 9.01
C PHE A 1 6.91 -11.68 8.65
N SER A 2 7.07 -10.98 7.53
CA SER A 2 6.03 -10.10 6.95
C SER A 2 5.59 -10.68 5.62
N GLU A 3 4.31 -10.52 5.30
CA GLU A 3 3.70 -11.04 4.09
C GLU A 3 2.47 -10.20 3.76
N VAL A 4 2.45 -9.60 2.58
CA VAL A 4 1.32 -8.85 2.07
C VAL A 4 1.01 -9.39 0.69
N ILE A 5 -0.19 -9.95 0.51
CA ILE A 5 -0.58 -10.59 -0.74
C ILE A 5 -1.80 -9.85 -1.30
N PRO A 6 -1.70 -9.20 -2.46
CA PRO A 6 -2.87 -8.56 -3.07
C PRO A 6 -3.91 -9.61 -3.46
N ASP A 7 -5.19 -9.26 -3.33
CA ASP A 7 -6.25 -10.08 -3.90
C ASP A 7 -6.11 -10.05 -5.44
N PRO A 8 -6.10 -11.20 -6.15
CA PRO A 8 -6.12 -11.20 -7.61
C PRO A 8 -7.30 -10.43 -8.22
N ALA A 9 -8.40 -10.28 -7.48
CA ALA A 9 -9.53 -9.44 -7.88
C ALA A 9 -9.31 -7.94 -7.64
N SER A 10 -8.24 -7.55 -6.93
CA SER A 10 -7.90 -6.16 -6.69
C SER A 10 -7.37 -5.50 -7.95
N ILE A 11 -8.07 -4.46 -8.42
CA ILE A 11 -7.63 -3.69 -9.58
C ILE A 11 -6.76 -2.53 -9.12
N GLY A 12 -5.52 -2.48 -9.62
CA GLY A 12 -4.60 -1.37 -9.38
C GLY A 12 -3.80 -1.46 -8.09
N THR A 13 -4.24 -2.19 -7.07
CA THR A 13 -3.42 -2.44 -5.87
C THR A 13 -2.15 -3.20 -6.24
N ARG A 14 -0.99 -2.69 -5.87
CA ARG A 14 0.29 -3.38 -6.11
C ARG A 14 1.08 -3.47 -4.82
N VAL A 15 1.59 -4.67 -4.52
CA VAL A 15 2.48 -4.89 -3.39
C VAL A 15 3.91 -4.99 -3.90
N THR A 16 4.82 -4.31 -3.23
CA THR A 16 6.26 -4.29 -3.54
C THR A 16 7.06 -4.12 -2.24
N LYS A 17 8.37 -3.96 -2.37
CA LYS A 17 9.25 -3.57 -1.27
C LYS A 17 9.94 -2.25 -1.62
N THR A 18 10.12 -1.43 -0.60
CA THR A 18 10.95 -0.23 -0.67
C THR A 18 12.42 -0.59 -0.85
N ALA A 19 13.26 0.40 -1.20
CA ALA A 19 14.71 0.20 -1.31
C ALA A 19 15.36 -0.23 0.02
N SER A 20 14.76 0.13 1.16
CA SER A 20 15.17 -0.27 2.51
C SER A 20 14.57 -1.61 2.96
N GLY A 21 13.78 -2.28 2.11
CA GLY A 21 13.27 -3.63 2.35
C GLY A 21 11.92 -3.71 3.08
N ILE A 22 11.35 -2.57 3.48
CA ILE A 22 10.02 -2.48 4.10
C ILE A 22 8.95 -2.76 3.04
N ASP A 23 7.93 -3.55 3.40
CA ASP A 23 6.79 -3.82 2.52
C ASP A 23 6.03 -2.53 2.18
N GLN A 24 5.57 -2.45 0.94
CA GLN A 24 4.86 -1.28 0.41
C GLN A 24 3.64 -1.72 -0.38
N ILE A 25 2.52 -1.05 -0.12
CA ILE A 25 1.32 -1.08 -0.95
C ILE A 25 1.28 0.23 -1.76
N ASP A 26 1.51 0.12 -3.06
CA ASP A 26 1.09 1.15 -4.01
C ASP A 26 -0.43 1.06 -4.12
N ILE A 27 -1.11 1.98 -3.44
CA ILE A 27 -2.57 1.98 -3.37
C ILE A 27 -3.20 2.13 -4.76
N ALA A 28 -4.36 1.54 -4.96
CA ALA A 28 -5.16 1.71 -6.17
C ALA A 28 -5.54 3.18 -6.38
N SER A 29 -5.80 3.57 -7.64
CA SER A 29 -6.29 4.91 -7.97
C SER A 29 -7.57 5.22 -7.16
N PRO A 30 -7.67 6.34 -6.46
CA PRO A 30 -8.87 6.70 -5.73
C PRO A 30 -10.07 6.93 -6.66
N ASN A 31 -11.26 6.64 -6.16
CA ASN A 31 -12.50 7.00 -6.83
C ASN A 31 -12.76 8.53 -6.74
N ARG A 32 -13.89 8.99 -7.30
CA ARG A 32 -14.26 10.42 -7.35
C ARG A 32 -14.38 11.09 -5.97
N ASN A 33 -14.61 10.33 -4.91
CA ASN A 33 -14.72 10.83 -3.54
C ASN A 33 -13.36 10.83 -2.82
N GLY A 34 -12.28 10.39 -3.49
CA GLY A 34 -10.95 10.27 -2.91
C GLY A 34 -10.75 8.98 -2.10
N THR A 35 -11.62 7.98 -2.24
CA THR A 35 -11.43 6.67 -1.57
C THR A 35 -10.64 5.74 -2.47
N SER A 36 -9.49 5.26 -1.99
CA SER A 36 -8.75 4.14 -2.58
C SER A 36 -9.13 2.86 -1.84
N TYR A 37 -9.51 1.82 -2.59
CA TYR A 37 -9.88 0.53 -2.02
C TYR A 37 -8.89 -0.54 -2.47
N ASN A 38 -8.32 -1.25 -1.50
CA ASN A 38 -7.20 -2.16 -1.70
C ASN A 38 -7.56 -3.49 -1.03
N SER A 39 -7.90 -4.48 -1.84
CA SER A 39 -8.21 -5.82 -1.35
C SER A 39 -6.98 -6.72 -1.33
N LEU A 40 -6.79 -7.45 -0.23
CA LEU A 40 -5.64 -8.32 0.03
C LEU A 40 -6.12 -9.73 0.42
N LYS A 41 -5.38 -10.77 0.05
CA LYS A 41 -5.54 -12.11 0.65
C LYS A 41 -4.84 -12.24 1.98
N GLU A 42 -3.74 -11.50 2.18
CA GLU A 42 -2.91 -11.60 3.37
C GLU A 42 -2.37 -10.23 3.74
N LEU A 43 -2.34 -9.94 5.04
CA LEU A 43 -1.75 -8.72 5.61
C LEU A 43 -1.06 -9.05 6.93
N GLN A 44 0.25 -9.24 6.86
CA GLN A 44 1.14 -9.48 7.98
C GLN A 44 2.21 -8.38 7.99
N VAL A 45 2.15 -7.49 8.97
CA VAL A 45 3.07 -6.36 9.11
C VAL A 45 4.11 -6.71 10.18
N SER A 46 5.39 -6.61 9.82
CA SER A 46 6.48 -6.80 10.76
C SER A 46 6.72 -5.54 11.61
N GLU A 47 7.63 -5.66 12.58
CA GLU A 47 8.05 -4.55 13.45
C GLU A 47 8.64 -3.35 12.68
N GLN A 48 9.10 -3.55 11.44
CA GLN A 48 9.59 -2.46 10.59
C GLN A 48 8.45 -1.63 9.98
N GLY A 49 7.20 -2.08 10.11
CA GLY A 49 6.01 -1.39 9.59
C GLY A 49 5.70 -1.71 8.12
N LEU A 50 4.80 -0.92 7.55
CA LEU A 50 4.27 -1.03 6.19
C LEU A 50 4.11 0.37 5.58
N ILE A 51 4.52 0.55 4.33
CA ILE A 51 4.27 1.79 3.59
C ILE A 51 2.96 1.68 2.81
N LEU A 52 2.03 2.61 3.05
CA LEU A 52 0.91 2.88 2.14
C LEU A 52 1.29 4.05 1.24
N ASN A 53 1.70 3.75 0.00
CA ASN A 53 2.24 4.75 -0.91
C ASN A 53 1.12 5.56 -1.59
N ASN A 54 0.73 6.66 -0.94
CA ASN A 54 -0.20 7.67 -1.47
C ASN A 54 0.52 8.88 -2.12
N ASN A 55 1.77 8.70 -2.57
CA ASN A 55 2.60 9.79 -3.07
C ASN A 55 2.52 9.94 -4.59
N LYS A 56 2.28 11.16 -5.07
CA LYS A 56 2.31 11.55 -6.49
C LYS A 56 3.61 12.22 -6.93
N HIS A 57 4.41 12.73 -6.01
CA HIS A 57 5.67 13.40 -6.33
C HIS A 57 6.73 12.36 -6.70
N VAL A 58 7.65 12.71 -7.60
CA VAL A 58 8.69 11.80 -8.14
C VAL A 58 9.32 10.93 -7.05
N VAL A 59 9.62 11.53 -5.89
CA VAL A 59 10.10 10.87 -4.69
C VAL A 59 9.60 11.62 -3.45
N VAL A 60 9.43 10.92 -2.33
CA VAL A 60 9.18 11.49 -1.01
C VAL A 60 10.07 10.79 0.02
N ASN A 61 10.54 11.53 1.03
CA ASN A 61 11.21 10.91 2.17
C ASN A 61 10.17 10.44 3.18
N THR A 62 10.18 9.16 3.52
CA THR A 62 9.28 8.52 4.48
C THR A 62 9.98 8.30 5.81
N HIS A 63 9.21 8.18 6.90
CA HIS A 63 9.76 8.01 8.24
C HIS A 63 10.49 6.69 8.46
N ILE A 64 9.97 5.61 7.89
CA ILE A 64 10.49 4.26 8.14
C ILE A 64 11.31 3.70 6.98
N ALA A 65 11.04 4.13 5.74
CA ALA A 65 11.65 3.52 4.55
C ALA A 65 12.66 4.42 3.81
N GLY A 66 12.90 5.65 4.27
CA GLY A 66 13.71 6.63 3.54
C GLY A 66 13.02 7.07 2.25
N LEU A 67 13.78 7.24 1.17
CA LEU A 67 13.24 7.70 -0.12
C LEU A 67 12.35 6.62 -0.78
N VAL A 68 11.08 6.99 -0.99
CA VAL A 68 10.09 6.17 -1.71
C VAL A 68 9.64 6.91 -2.96
N VAL A 69 9.68 6.21 -4.10
CA VAL A 69 9.27 6.76 -5.40
C VAL A 69 7.74 6.88 -5.51
N ARG A 70 7.28 7.71 -6.45
CA ARG A 70 5.83 7.90 -6.70
C ARG A 70 5.08 6.59 -6.94
N ASN A 71 3.84 6.54 -6.46
CA ASN A 71 2.88 5.52 -6.85
C ASN A 71 2.31 5.85 -8.23
N ARG A 72 2.64 5.04 -9.24
CA ARG A 72 2.21 5.28 -10.62
C ARG A 72 0.71 5.14 -10.84
N ASN A 73 -0.03 4.50 -9.93
CA ASN A 73 -1.49 4.46 -9.99
C ASN A 73 -2.12 5.86 -9.83
N LEU A 74 -1.35 6.82 -9.31
CA LEU A 74 -1.81 8.18 -9.03
C LEU A 74 -1.37 9.18 -10.11
N ASP A 75 -0.57 8.77 -11.11
CA ASP A 75 0.04 9.68 -12.11
C ASP A 75 -1.00 10.56 -12.82
N ASN A 76 -2.17 10.00 -13.15
CA ASN A 76 -3.26 10.70 -13.85
C ASN A 76 -4.47 11.06 -12.96
N GLY A 77 -4.36 10.85 -11.65
CA GLY A 77 -5.49 10.94 -10.72
C GLY A 77 -5.30 11.95 -9.59
N ILE A 78 -6.07 11.79 -8.52
CA ILE A 78 -5.85 12.48 -7.24
C ILE A 78 -5.14 11.54 -6.26
N THR A 79 -4.60 12.09 -5.18
CA THR A 79 -4.23 11.29 -4.00
C THR A 79 -5.48 10.84 -3.27
N ALA A 80 -5.38 9.75 -2.51
CA ALA A 80 -6.47 9.29 -1.65
C ALA A 80 -6.67 10.23 -0.46
N ASN A 81 -7.92 10.54 -0.14
CA ASN A 81 -8.33 11.12 1.14
C ASN A 81 -8.62 10.01 2.17
N LEU A 82 -9.09 8.85 1.69
CA LEU A 82 -9.35 7.66 2.49
C LEU A 82 -8.73 6.45 1.81
N ILE A 83 -7.99 5.65 2.57
CA ILE A 83 -7.44 4.38 2.11
C ILE A 83 -8.14 3.28 2.89
N ILE A 84 -8.85 2.41 2.17
CA ILE A 84 -9.44 1.19 2.72
C ILE A 84 -8.54 0.03 2.31
N THR A 85 -8.08 -0.72 3.30
CA THR A 85 -7.42 -2.02 3.10
C THR A 85 -8.34 -3.09 3.63
N GLU A 86 -8.87 -3.93 2.74
CA GLU A 86 -9.77 -5.02 3.10
C GLU A 86 -9.06 -6.36 2.92
N VAL A 87 -9.04 -7.17 3.97
CA VAL A 87 -8.52 -8.54 3.90
C VAL A 87 -9.67 -9.49 3.59
N THR A 88 -9.63 -10.09 2.40
CA THR A 88 -10.65 -11.05 1.91
C THR A 88 -10.22 -12.51 2.11
N GLY A 89 -9.00 -12.73 2.61
CA GLY A 89 -8.48 -14.04 2.96
C GLY A 89 -8.98 -14.55 4.30
N LYS A 90 -8.56 -15.77 4.65
CA LYS A 90 -8.98 -16.46 5.89
C LYS A 90 -8.06 -16.20 7.08
N ASN A 91 -6.85 -15.71 6.82
CA ASN A 91 -5.83 -15.55 7.84
C ASN A 91 -6.05 -14.24 8.60
N LYS A 92 -5.82 -14.28 9.91
CA LYS A 92 -5.88 -13.08 10.76
C LYS A 92 -4.67 -12.20 10.48
N SER A 93 -4.88 -10.90 10.36
CA SER A 93 -3.77 -9.95 10.27
C SER A 93 -3.03 -9.84 11.60
N ASN A 94 -1.70 -9.91 11.56
CA ASN A 94 -0.84 -9.48 12.66
C ASN A 94 -0.14 -8.18 12.26
N ILE A 95 -0.16 -7.20 13.16
CA ILE A 95 0.47 -5.91 12.97
C ILE A 95 1.39 -5.68 14.17
N ASN A 96 2.70 -5.70 13.93
CA ASN A 96 3.71 -5.75 14.99
C ASN A 96 4.61 -4.51 15.04
N GLY A 97 4.34 -3.49 14.24
CA GLY A 97 5.13 -2.25 14.15
C GLY A 97 4.36 -1.01 14.54
#